data_AF-A0A4Q3CB06-F1
#
_entry.id   AF-A0A4Q3CB06-F1
#
_cell.length_a   1.000
_cell.length_b   1.000
_cell.length_c   1.000
_cell.angle_alpha   90.00
_cell.angle_beta   90.00
_cell.angle_gamma   90.00
#
_symmetry.space_group_name_H-M   'P 1'
#
loop_
_entity.id
_entity.type
_entity.pdbx_description
1 polymer ?
#
loop_
_entity_poly.entity_id
_entity_poly.type
_entity_poly.pdbx_seq_one_letter_code
_entity_poly.pdbx_strand_id
1 'polypeptide(L)'
;LAELVSLFRPRHPETAPDTDLTALLTLFKDNPRYGTGLALYVKGLLKHKKFSKILTDAGILSHADFIYEVRKRLFAKLIPDQPQKDSLEYILNQVFFVKTDPIWIHKIPQFQLEELFDVLKFRSLYASIEQNSPLAELIFAIQVLIQRITGRALETEVIQMVPEYENLESPFLAIQKEFIALSDKLQDDNQNYVSPDDISYRQLVVLHHQCEDYVRAAFKNSEKYGISIRVNQSLLRIRQQLERLGILLPLLAINQDAEAKKDTITLGLNLITYNCYKNNVRKLVNESTQLISYEITQHTADTGEHYITKNRWEYFRMFWNASGGGVIVGILCVIKVLLGKIETSAFGHAFFYSLNYSLGFIAIYVLGCTLATKQPAMTAAALVRALEKGRKNHSVDEDEKHRTFAEFFARVFR
;
A
#
# COMPACT_ATOMS: atom_id res chain seq x y z
N LEU A 1 -5.42 -30.22 -13.77
CA LEU A 1 -5.95 -28.83 -13.68
C LEU A 1 -4.90 -27.79 -14.07
N ALA A 2 -3.71 -27.79 -13.46
CA ALA A 2 -2.65 -26.83 -13.83
C ALA A 2 -2.30 -26.88 -15.32
N GLU A 3 -2.20 -28.08 -15.90
CA GLU A 3 -1.99 -28.27 -17.35
C GLU A 3 -3.12 -27.66 -18.19
N LEU A 4 -4.38 -27.89 -17.80
CA LEU A 4 -5.54 -27.30 -18.50
C LEU A 4 -5.47 -25.78 -18.50
N VAL A 5 -5.17 -25.15 -17.37
CA VAL A 5 -5.01 -23.69 -17.27
C VAL A 5 -3.80 -23.22 -18.10
N SER A 6 -2.72 -23.99 -18.15
CA SER A 6 -1.54 -23.65 -18.95
C SER A 6 -1.80 -23.59 -20.46
N LEU A 7 -2.81 -24.31 -20.96
CA LEU A 7 -3.23 -24.23 -22.38
C LEU A 7 -3.80 -22.85 -22.75
N PHE A 8 -4.45 -22.17 -21.79
CA PHE A 8 -5.02 -20.83 -22.00
C PHE A 8 -4.07 -19.70 -21.62
N ARG A 9 -2.98 -19.99 -20.90
CA ARG A 9 -2.03 -18.99 -20.42
C ARG A 9 -1.17 -18.46 -21.58
N PRO A 10 -1.30 -17.18 -21.98
CA PRO A 10 -0.45 -16.60 -23.01
C PRO A 10 0.96 -16.31 -22.46
N ARG A 11 1.97 -16.35 -23.33
CA ARG A 11 3.36 -15.95 -22.98
C ARG A 11 3.48 -14.46 -22.66
N HIS A 12 2.71 -13.61 -23.36
CA HIS A 12 2.71 -12.16 -23.22
C HIS A 12 1.29 -11.63 -23.01
N PRO A 13 0.72 -11.76 -21.79
CA PRO A 13 -0.68 -11.43 -21.52
C PRO A 13 -1.02 -9.95 -21.73
N GLU A 14 -0.05 -9.04 -21.62
CA GLU A 14 -0.26 -7.60 -21.80
C GLU A 14 -0.67 -7.25 -23.24
N THR A 15 -0.06 -7.91 -24.24
CA THR A 15 -0.29 -7.66 -25.67
C THR A 15 -1.14 -8.73 -26.36
N ALA A 16 -1.44 -9.84 -25.67
CA ALA A 16 -2.26 -10.91 -26.21
C ALA A 16 -3.72 -10.44 -26.44
N PRO A 17 -4.41 -11.00 -27.46
CA PRO A 17 -5.85 -10.82 -27.63
C PRO A 17 -6.61 -11.41 -26.43
N ASP A 18 -7.92 -11.17 -26.41
CA ASP A 18 -8.80 -11.70 -25.37
C ASP A 18 -8.73 -13.22 -25.30
N THR A 19 -8.76 -13.76 -24.09
CA THR A 19 -8.67 -15.21 -23.89
C THR A 19 -10.05 -15.82 -24.12
N ASP A 20 -10.16 -16.63 -25.16
CA ASP A 20 -11.41 -17.27 -25.57
C ASP A 20 -11.50 -18.72 -25.07
N LEU A 21 -12.57 -19.03 -24.32
CA LEU A 21 -12.88 -20.37 -23.83
C LEU A 21 -13.85 -21.16 -24.73
N THR A 22 -14.29 -20.60 -25.87
CA THR A 22 -15.32 -21.19 -26.74
C THR A 22 -15.01 -22.63 -27.12
N ALA A 23 -13.77 -22.95 -27.48
CA ALA A 23 -13.36 -24.31 -27.85
C ALA A 23 -13.55 -25.31 -26.70
N LEU A 24 -13.23 -24.91 -25.47
CA LEU A 24 -13.39 -25.74 -24.27
C LEU A 24 -14.87 -25.93 -23.92
N LEU A 25 -15.65 -24.85 -23.99
CA LEU A 25 -17.08 -24.87 -23.71
C LEU A 25 -17.83 -25.74 -24.73
N THR A 26 -17.45 -25.65 -26.01
CA THR A 26 -17.98 -26.51 -27.09
C THR A 26 -17.64 -27.97 -26.84
N LEU A 27 -16.40 -28.28 -26.44
CA LEU A 27 -16.00 -29.65 -26.07
C LEU A 27 -16.86 -30.22 -24.94
N PHE A 28 -17.22 -29.42 -23.93
CA PHE A 28 -18.11 -29.84 -22.85
C PHE A 28 -19.57 -30.02 -23.29
N LYS A 29 -20.05 -29.20 -24.22
CA LYS A 29 -21.38 -29.36 -24.84
C LYS A 29 -21.47 -30.67 -25.63
N ASP A 30 -20.46 -30.96 -26.45
CA ASP A 30 -20.41 -32.17 -27.27
C ASP A 30 -20.17 -33.43 -26.43
N ASN A 31 -19.48 -33.29 -25.29
CA ASN A 31 -19.13 -34.40 -24.41
C ASN A 31 -19.47 -34.08 -22.94
N PRO A 32 -20.75 -34.18 -22.52
CA PRO A 32 -21.20 -33.83 -21.16
C PRO A 32 -20.47 -34.58 -20.03
N ARG A 33 -19.92 -35.76 -20.33
CA ARG A 33 -19.09 -36.54 -19.40
C ARG A 33 -17.82 -35.81 -18.99
N TYR A 34 -17.19 -35.05 -19.90
CA TYR A 34 -15.98 -34.28 -19.59
C TYR A 34 -16.28 -33.12 -18.64
N GLY A 35 -17.35 -32.37 -18.90
CA GLY A 35 -17.80 -31.30 -17.99
C GLY A 35 -18.13 -31.84 -16.60
N THR A 36 -18.86 -32.95 -16.52
CA THR A 36 -19.21 -33.60 -15.24
C THR A 36 -17.96 -34.12 -14.50
N GLY A 37 -17.01 -34.73 -15.22
CA GLY A 37 -15.76 -35.22 -14.64
C GLY A 37 -14.90 -34.08 -14.08
N LEU A 38 -14.76 -32.98 -14.83
CA LEU A 38 -14.04 -31.79 -14.37
C LEU A 38 -14.75 -31.16 -13.17
N ALA A 39 -16.07 -31.06 -13.19
CA ALA A 39 -16.86 -30.54 -12.08
C ALA A 39 -16.61 -31.32 -10.78
N LEU A 40 -16.67 -32.65 -10.83
CA LEU A 40 -16.40 -33.51 -9.67
C LEU A 40 -14.95 -33.36 -9.18
N TYR A 41 -13.99 -33.33 -10.10
CA TYR A 41 -12.58 -33.17 -9.77
C TYR A 41 -12.31 -31.83 -9.09
N VAL A 42 -12.76 -30.71 -9.67
CA VAL A 42 -12.54 -29.36 -9.12
C VAL A 42 -13.25 -29.20 -7.77
N LYS A 43 -14.51 -29.66 -7.65
CA LYS A 43 -15.21 -29.63 -6.36
C LYS A 43 -14.50 -30.47 -5.30
N GLY A 44 -13.96 -31.62 -5.67
CA GLY A 44 -13.16 -32.46 -4.78
C GLY A 44 -11.90 -31.75 -4.27
N LEU A 45 -11.23 -30.97 -5.14
CA LEU A 45 -10.08 -30.16 -4.75
C LEU A 45 -10.47 -29.02 -3.81
N LEU A 46 -11.56 -28.30 -4.09
CA LEU A 46 -12.01 -27.13 -3.32
C LEU A 46 -12.72 -27.51 -2.00
N LYS A 47 -13.13 -28.76 -1.83
CA LYS A 47 -13.85 -29.22 -0.64
C LYS A 47 -13.03 -28.97 0.63
N HIS A 48 -13.65 -28.32 1.61
CA HIS A 48 -13.05 -27.96 2.91
C HIS A 48 -11.80 -27.08 2.81
N LYS A 49 -11.60 -26.35 1.70
CA LYS A 49 -10.45 -25.45 1.54
C LYS A 49 -10.76 -24.06 2.07
N LYS A 50 -10.00 -23.64 3.08
CA LYS A 50 -10.12 -22.28 3.64
C LYS A 50 -9.49 -21.24 2.73
N PHE A 51 -10.17 -20.12 2.51
CA PHE A 51 -9.71 -18.98 1.72
C PHE A 51 -9.75 -17.63 2.45
N SER A 52 -10.33 -17.56 3.65
CA SER A 52 -10.38 -16.32 4.46
C SER A 52 -9.01 -15.66 4.66
N LYS A 53 -7.93 -16.45 4.79
CA LYS A 53 -6.55 -15.93 4.89
C LYS A 53 -6.08 -15.19 3.63
N ILE A 54 -6.50 -15.63 2.45
CA ILE A 54 -6.18 -14.91 1.19
C ILE A 54 -6.85 -13.54 1.20
N LEU A 55 -8.10 -13.48 1.68
CA LEU A 55 -8.84 -12.23 1.76
C LEU A 55 -8.22 -11.25 2.77
N THR A 56 -7.71 -11.74 3.90
CA THR A 56 -7.21 -10.91 5.02
C THR A 56 -5.72 -10.56 4.97
N ASP A 57 -4.88 -11.42 4.38
CA ASP A 57 -3.42 -11.29 4.44
C ASP A 57 -2.77 -11.07 3.06
N ALA A 58 -3.35 -11.59 1.97
CA ALA A 58 -2.66 -11.59 0.68
C ALA A 58 -2.50 -10.18 0.09
N GLY A 59 -1.25 -9.77 -0.09
CA GLY A 59 -0.88 -8.45 -0.61
C GLY A 59 -0.87 -7.33 0.43
N ILE A 60 -1.33 -7.59 1.66
CA ILE A 60 -1.38 -6.62 2.76
C ILE A 60 -0.06 -6.67 3.53
N LEU A 61 0.40 -5.51 4.01
CA LEU A 61 1.54 -5.39 4.93
C LEU A 61 1.31 -6.23 6.20
N SER A 62 2.23 -7.12 6.58
CA SER A 62 2.04 -8.02 7.73
C SER A 62 2.75 -7.56 9.02
N HIS A 63 3.91 -6.93 8.88
CA HIS A 63 4.77 -6.46 9.98
C HIS A 63 4.95 -4.93 9.98
N ALA A 64 5.21 -4.37 11.17
CA ALA A 64 5.54 -2.95 11.33
C ALA A 64 6.89 -2.59 10.67
N ASP A 65 7.78 -3.57 10.52
CA ASP A 65 9.11 -3.39 9.95
C ASP A 65 9.10 -3.52 8.43
N PHE A 66 9.10 -2.38 7.73
CA PHE A 66 9.13 -2.30 6.28
C PHE A 66 10.31 -3.08 5.65
N ILE A 67 11.51 -2.98 6.24
CA ILE A 67 12.70 -3.67 5.72
C ILE A 67 12.54 -5.19 5.80
N TYR A 68 11.92 -5.69 6.87
CA TYR A 68 11.63 -7.10 7.02
C TYR A 68 10.66 -7.59 5.95
N GLU A 69 9.60 -6.82 5.67
CA GLU A 69 8.63 -7.13 4.60
C GLU A 69 9.27 -7.21 3.22
N VAL A 70 10.12 -6.22 2.88
CA VAL A 70 10.84 -6.22 1.60
C VAL A 70 11.74 -7.45 1.49
N ARG A 71 12.51 -7.76 2.54
CA ARG A 71 13.35 -8.97 2.57
C ARG A 71 12.52 -10.24 2.43
N LYS A 72 11.46 -10.40 3.22
CA LYS A 72 10.55 -11.55 3.19
C LYS A 72 9.99 -11.79 1.78
N ARG A 73 9.45 -10.75 1.13
CA ARG A 73 8.88 -10.86 -0.22
C ARG A 73 9.95 -11.09 -1.30
N LEU A 74 11.18 -10.62 -1.11
CA LEU A 74 12.31 -10.93 -2.00
C LEU A 74 12.75 -12.40 -1.85
N PHE A 75 12.91 -12.89 -0.62
CA PHE A 75 13.24 -14.29 -0.35
C PHE A 75 12.15 -15.24 -0.87
N ALA A 76 10.87 -14.86 -0.76
CA ALA A 76 9.75 -15.63 -1.30
C ALA A 76 9.78 -15.81 -2.83
N LYS A 77 10.58 -15.02 -3.58
CA LYS A 77 10.82 -15.24 -5.00
C LYS A 77 11.82 -16.37 -5.27
N LEU A 78 12.74 -16.62 -4.34
CA LEU A 78 13.74 -17.68 -4.43
C LEU A 78 13.20 -18.98 -3.83
N ILE A 79 12.60 -18.89 -2.65
CA ILE A 79 12.03 -20.02 -1.90
C ILE A 79 10.57 -19.65 -1.60
N PRO A 80 9.61 -20.05 -2.46
CA PRO A 80 8.21 -19.78 -2.23
C PRO A 80 7.74 -20.42 -0.93
N ASP A 81 7.00 -19.67 -0.12
CA ASP A 81 6.34 -20.21 1.06
C ASP A 81 5.32 -21.27 0.64
N GLN A 82 5.25 -22.37 1.37
CA GLN A 82 4.36 -23.49 1.06
C GLN A 82 3.13 -23.43 1.96
N PRO A 83 1.94 -23.05 1.43
CA PRO A 83 0.73 -22.95 2.23
C PRO A 83 0.29 -24.31 2.74
N GLN A 84 -0.52 -24.30 3.80
CA GLN A 84 -1.11 -25.52 4.34
C GLN A 84 -1.99 -26.21 3.29
N LYS A 85 -1.94 -27.55 3.23
CA LYS A 85 -2.63 -28.33 2.18
C LYS A 85 -4.15 -28.19 2.20
N ASP A 86 -4.73 -27.79 3.32
CA ASP A 86 -6.15 -27.50 3.53
C ASP A 86 -6.54 -26.06 3.19
N SER A 87 -5.62 -25.24 2.70
CA SER A 87 -5.93 -23.89 2.20
C SER A 87 -6.23 -23.87 0.70
N LEU A 88 -7.07 -22.93 0.27
CA LEU A 88 -7.25 -22.62 -1.15
C LEU A 88 -5.96 -22.08 -1.77
N GLU A 89 -5.14 -21.40 -0.97
CA GLU A 89 -3.86 -20.83 -1.38
C GLU A 89 -2.91 -21.91 -1.94
N TYR A 90 -2.92 -23.11 -1.33
CA TYR A 90 -2.15 -24.25 -1.81
C TYR A 90 -2.52 -24.67 -3.24
N ILE A 91 -3.81 -24.62 -3.59
CA ILE A 91 -4.31 -24.96 -4.93
C ILE A 91 -3.98 -23.84 -5.91
N LEU A 92 -4.27 -22.59 -5.53
CA LEU A 92 -4.01 -21.43 -6.40
C LEU A 92 -2.52 -21.30 -6.72
N ASN A 93 -1.63 -21.61 -5.79
CA ASN A 93 -0.17 -21.63 -6.04
C ASN A 93 0.27 -22.70 -7.05
N GLN A 94 -0.52 -23.75 -7.30
CA GLN A 94 -0.19 -24.78 -8.29
C GLN A 94 -0.82 -24.49 -9.65
N VAL A 95 -2.02 -23.89 -9.65
CA VAL A 95 -2.78 -23.63 -10.88
C VAL A 95 -2.42 -22.26 -11.47
N PHE A 96 -2.41 -21.23 -10.63
CA PHE A 96 -2.18 -19.82 -10.98
C PHE A 96 -0.89 -19.28 -10.35
N PHE A 97 0.23 -19.89 -10.71
CA PHE A 97 1.54 -19.61 -10.12
C PHE A 97 2.25 -18.39 -10.72
N VAL A 98 1.77 -17.83 -11.83
CA VAL A 98 2.43 -16.71 -12.51
C VAL A 98 1.80 -15.39 -12.09
N LYS A 99 2.63 -14.39 -11.77
CA LYS A 99 2.19 -13.05 -11.35
C LYS A 99 1.24 -12.36 -12.36
N THR A 100 1.34 -12.73 -13.63
CA THR A 100 0.57 -12.15 -14.74
C THR A 100 -0.71 -12.93 -15.04
N ASP A 101 -1.00 -14.00 -14.29
CA ASP A 101 -2.20 -14.80 -14.50
C ASP A 101 -3.49 -13.97 -14.40
N PRO A 102 -3.63 -13.03 -13.46
CA PRO A 102 -4.82 -12.19 -13.41
C PRO A 102 -5.04 -11.40 -14.71
N ILE A 103 -3.99 -10.99 -15.42
CA ILE A 103 -4.11 -10.13 -16.62
C ILE A 103 -4.90 -10.83 -17.72
N TRP A 104 -4.58 -12.09 -18.03
CA TRP A 104 -5.30 -12.81 -19.10
C TRP A 104 -6.66 -13.34 -18.64
N ILE A 105 -6.79 -13.69 -17.36
CA ILE A 105 -8.07 -14.17 -16.81
C ILE A 105 -9.14 -13.06 -16.89
N HIS A 106 -8.79 -11.81 -16.59
CA HIS A 106 -9.71 -10.67 -16.72
C HIS A 106 -10.07 -10.33 -18.18
N LYS A 107 -9.35 -10.89 -19.16
CA LYS A 107 -9.68 -10.76 -20.58
C LYS A 107 -10.67 -11.84 -21.06
N ILE A 108 -11.05 -12.80 -20.21
CA ILE A 108 -12.06 -13.79 -20.56
C ILE A 108 -13.44 -13.11 -20.54
N PRO A 109 -14.25 -13.23 -21.61
CA PRO A 109 -15.59 -12.68 -21.61
C PRO A 109 -16.47 -13.22 -20.47
N GLN A 110 -17.18 -12.32 -19.78
CA GLN A 110 -17.98 -12.66 -18.61
C GLN A 110 -19.00 -13.80 -18.86
N PHE A 111 -19.65 -13.80 -20.02
CA PHE A 111 -20.62 -14.86 -20.38
C PHE A 111 -19.98 -16.26 -20.45
N GLN A 112 -18.70 -16.35 -20.82
CA GLN A 112 -17.97 -17.63 -20.88
C GLN A 112 -17.61 -18.12 -19.48
N LEU A 113 -17.30 -17.20 -18.55
CA LEU A 113 -17.09 -17.54 -17.15
C LEU A 113 -18.38 -18.04 -16.50
N GLU A 114 -19.52 -17.41 -16.82
CA GLU A 114 -20.84 -17.85 -16.36
C GLU A 114 -21.22 -19.23 -16.94
N GLU A 115 -20.95 -19.46 -18.23
CA GLU A 115 -21.16 -20.78 -18.85
C GLU A 115 -20.27 -21.85 -18.21
N LEU A 116 -18.99 -21.54 -17.97
CA LEU A 116 -18.08 -22.46 -17.27
C LEU A 116 -18.55 -22.75 -15.84
N PHE A 117 -19.05 -21.73 -15.12
CA PHE A 117 -19.63 -21.88 -13.79
C PHE A 117 -20.79 -22.89 -13.79
N ASP A 118 -21.66 -22.81 -14.79
CA ASP A 118 -22.80 -23.72 -14.97
C ASP A 118 -22.37 -25.14 -15.33
N VAL A 119 -21.40 -25.29 -16.24
CA VAL A 119 -20.82 -26.60 -16.61
C VAL A 119 -20.19 -27.27 -15.39
N LEU A 120 -19.48 -26.51 -14.56
CA LEU A 120 -18.89 -27.00 -13.31
C LEU A 120 -19.95 -27.23 -12.21
N LYS A 121 -21.19 -26.81 -12.44
CA LYS A 121 -22.31 -26.92 -11.50
C LYS A 121 -21.98 -26.30 -10.15
N PHE A 122 -21.25 -25.18 -10.14
CA PHE A 122 -20.93 -24.53 -8.88
C PHE A 122 -22.19 -23.97 -8.21
N ARG A 123 -22.14 -23.88 -6.89
CA ARG A 123 -23.17 -23.21 -6.11
C ARG A 123 -22.73 -21.78 -5.87
N SER A 124 -23.72 -20.90 -5.79
CA SER A 124 -23.53 -19.51 -5.40
C SER A 124 -22.87 -19.40 -4.01
N LEU A 125 -22.11 -18.33 -3.80
CA LEU A 125 -21.59 -17.87 -2.51
C LEU A 125 -22.68 -17.87 -1.44
N TYR A 126 -23.90 -17.49 -1.82
CA TYR A 126 -25.07 -17.31 -0.96
C TYR A 126 -25.90 -18.59 -0.76
N ALA A 127 -25.37 -19.76 -1.13
CA ALA A 127 -26.11 -21.01 -1.03
C ALA A 127 -26.31 -21.49 0.41
N SER A 128 -25.48 -21.05 1.35
CA SER A 128 -25.57 -21.41 2.77
C SER A 128 -24.76 -20.42 3.60
N ILE A 129 -25.26 -20.10 4.80
CA ILE A 129 -24.54 -19.34 5.85
C ILE A 129 -23.92 -20.26 6.92
N GLU A 130 -24.07 -21.58 6.80
CA GLU A 130 -23.55 -22.54 7.78
C GLU A 130 -22.04 -22.46 7.95
N GLN A 131 -21.55 -23.00 9.06
CA GLN A 131 -20.12 -23.06 9.34
C GLN A 131 -19.37 -23.79 8.22
N ASN A 132 -18.26 -23.19 7.75
CA ASN A 132 -17.46 -23.64 6.59
C ASN A 132 -18.11 -23.42 5.21
N SER A 133 -19.20 -22.66 5.12
CA SER A 133 -19.70 -22.15 3.85
C SER A 133 -18.79 -21.04 3.29
N PRO A 134 -18.80 -20.81 1.96
CA PRO A 134 -18.09 -19.68 1.37
C PRO A 134 -18.52 -18.32 1.96
N LEU A 135 -19.81 -18.15 2.27
CA LEU A 135 -20.31 -16.93 2.87
C LEU A 135 -19.77 -16.73 4.29
N ALA A 136 -19.75 -17.79 5.11
CA ALA A 136 -19.17 -17.71 6.45
C ALA A 136 -17.67 -17.34 6.42
N GLU A 137 -16.90 -17.84 5.44
CA GLU A 137 -15.50 -17.45 5.26
C GLU A 137 -15.33 -15.99 4.84
N LEU A 138 -16.24 -15.47 4.01
CA LEU A 138 -16.28 -14.05 3.63
C LEU A 138 -16.60 -13.15 4.84
N ILE A 139 -17.66 -13.46 5.58
CA ILE A 139 -18.06 -12.72 6.79
C ILE A 139 -16.91 -12.71 7.81
N PHE A 140 -16.30 -13.87 8.06
CA PHE A 140 -15.14 -13.97 8.94
C PHE A 140 -13.95 -13.13 8.45
N ALA A 141 -13.66 -13.12 7.14
CA ALA A 141 -12.61 -12.29 6.58
C ALA A 141 -12.87 -10.79 6.78
N ILE A 142 -14.12 -10.35 6.56
CA ILE A 142 -14.55 -8.96 6.79
C ILE A 142 -14.40 -8.60 8.27
N GLN A 143 -14.85 -9.47 9.18
CA GLN A 143 -14.73 -9.28 10.63
C GLN A 143 -13.26 -9.08 11.06
N VAL A 144 -12.37 -9.94 10.57
CA VAL A 144 -10.93 -9.86 10.85
C VAL A 144 -10.32 -8.58 10.30
N LEU A 145 -10.70 -8.16 9.09
CA LEU A 145 -10.23 -6.90 8.51
C LEU A 145 -10.66 -5.71 9.35
N ILE A 146 -11.94 -5.61 9.70
CA ILE A 146 -12.49 -4.53 10.52
C ILE A 146 -11.80 -4.48 11.88
N GLN A 147 -11.70 -5.61 12.59
CA GLN A 147 -11.05 -5.65 13.91
C GLN A 147 -9.58 -5.20 13.85
N ARG A 148 -8.86 -5.64 12.80
CA ARG A 148 -7.46 -5.26 12.57
C ARG A 148 -7.29 -3.78 12.19
N ILE A 149 -8.26 -3.19 11.48
CA ILE A 149 -8.31 -1.77 11.16
C ILE A 149 -8.55 -0.98 12.45
N THR A 150 -9.62 -1.31 13.19
CA THR A 150 -10.01 -0.62 14.41
C THR A 150 -8.89 -0.65 15.45
N GLY A 151 -8.27 -1.80 15.68
CA GLY A 151 -7.15 -1.91 16.63
C GLY A 151 -5.96 -1.00 16.29
N ARG A 152 -5.64 -0.81 15.00
CA ARG A 152 -4.54 0.07 14.58
C ARG A 152 -4.92 1.54 14.56
N ALA A 153 -6.15 1.83 14.12
CA ALA A 153 -6.64 3.19 14.04
C ALA A 153 -6.76 3.85 15.42
N LEU A 154 -6.92 3.04 16.47
CA LEU A 154 -6.99 3.50 17.86
C LEU A 154 -5.62 3.58 18.57
N GLU A 155 -4.51 3.32 17.87
CA GLU A 155 -3.18 3.57 18.42
C GLU A 155 -2.97 5.07 18.62
N THR A 156 -2.37 5.47 19.75
CA THR A 156 -2.15 6.89 20.10
C THR A 156 -1.45 7.68 18.99
N GLU A 157 -0.43 7.07 18.38
CA GLU A 157 0.34 7.73 17.32
C GLU A 157 -0.49 7.96 16.03
N VAL A 158 -1.52 7.14 15.79
CA VAL A 158 -2.45 7.30 14.66
C VAL A 158 -3.53 8.33 14.98
N ILE A 159 -4.11 8.28 16.19
CA ILE A 159 -5.13 9.24 16.65
C ILE A 159 -4.61 10.68 16.57
N GLN A 160 -3.36 10.91 16.97
CA GLN A 160 -2.71 12.22 16.93
C GLN A 160 -2.59 12.82 15.52
N MET A 161 -2.69 12.00 14.47
CA MET A 161 -2.66 12.48 13.09
C MET A 161 -3.98 13.15 12.66
N VAL A 162 -5.08 12.94 13.40
CA VAL A 162 -6.36 13.59 13.09
C VAL A 162 -7.01 14.15 14.37
N PRO A 163 -6.46 15.23 14.96
CA PRO A 163 -6.95 15.81 16.22
C PRO A 163 -8.42 16.26 16.16
N GLU A 164 -8.89 16.62 14.96
CA GLU A 164 -10.27 17.04 14.68
C GLU A 164 -11.30 15.95 15.07
N TYR A 165 -10.87 14.69 15.17
CA TYR A 165 -11.70 13.54 15.50
C TYR A 165 -11.51 13.04 16.94
N GLU A 166 -10.66 13.69 17.74
CA GLU A 166 -10.32 13.22 19.11
C GLU A 166 -11.52 13.25 20.07
N ASN A 167 -12.48 14.16 19.84
CA ASN A 167 -13.71 14.29 20.64
C ASN A 167 -14.97 13.74 19.95
N LEU A 168 -14.82 13.06 18.80
CA LEU A 168 -15.94 12.47 18.07
C LEU A 168 -15.99 10.96 18.29
N GLU A 169 -17.16 10.36 18.06
CA GLU A 169 -17.25 8.89 17.99
C GLU A 169 -16.38 8.39 16.83
N SER A 170 -15.47 7.46 17.13
CA SER A 170 -14.54 6.93 16.13
C SER A 170 -15.30 6.16 15.05
N PRO A 171 -15.17 6.51 13.75
CA PRO A 171 -15.83 5.79 12.67
C PRO A 171 -15.40 4.31 12.62
N PHE A 172 -14.18 4.01 13.10
CA PHE A 172 -13.66 2.64 13.20
C PHE A 172 -14.31 1.80 14.30
N LEU A 173 -14.78 2.41 15.39
CA LEU A 173 -15.58 1.72 16.41
C LEU A 173 -17.02 1.53 15.91
N ALA A 174 -17.57 2.56 15.28
CA ALA A 174 -18.92 2.53 14.72
C ALA A 174 -19.06 1.45 13.63
N ILE A 175 -18.12 1.36 12.67
CA ILE A 175 -18.17 0.33 11.62
C ILE A 175 -18.07 -1.09 12.20
N GLN A 176 -17.28 -1.28 13.27
CA GLN A 176 -17.17 -2.56 13.95
C GLN A 176 -18.49 -2.96 14.60
N LYS A 177 -19.12 -2.03 15.32
CA LYS A 177 -20.41 -2.25 15.97
C LYS A 177 -21.50 -2.56 14.94
N GLU A 178 -21.59 -1.77 13.87
CA GLU A 178 -22.61 -1.96 12.82
C GLU A 178 -22.41 -3.28 12.08
N PHE A 179 -21.16 -3.66 11.81
CA PHE A 179 -20.87 -4.93 11.15
C PHE A 179 -21.25 -6.14 12.02
N ILE A 180 -20.98 -6.09 13.33
CA ILE A 180 -21.39 -7.16 14.26
C ILE A 180 -22.92 -7.29 14.26
N ALA A 181 -23.64 -6.17 14.37
CA ALA A 181 -25.10 -6.20 14.31
C ALA A 181 -25.64 -6.79 12.99
N LEU A 182 -25.02 -6.44 11.86
CA LEU A 182 -25.38 -6.99 10.55
C LEU A 182 -25.05 -8.49 10.45
N SER A 183 -23.90 -8.93 10.96
CA SER A 183 -23.50 -10.34 10.92
C SER A 183 -24.39 -11.21 11.80
N ASP A 184 -24.78 -10.70 12.98
CA ASP A 184 -25.67 -11.40 13.90
C ASP A 184 -27.07 -11.50 13.27
N LYS A 185 -27.58 -10.42 12.68
CA LYS A 185 -28.85 -10.43 11.92
C LYS A 185 -28.85 -11.49 10.81
N LEU A 186 -27.79 -11.56 10.01
CA LEU A 186 -27.69 -12.58 8.94
C LEU A 186 -27.76 -14.00 9.49
N GLN A 187 -27.09 -14.26 10.62
CA GLN A 187 -27.09 -15.58 11.27
C GLN A 187 -28.45 -15.91 11.91
N ASP A 188 -29.01 -14.97 12.69
CA ASP A 188 -30.25 -15.17 13.45
C ASP A 188 -31.47 -15.30 12.55
N ASP A 189 -31.56 -14.46 11.51
CA ASP A 189 -32.67 -14.50 10.54
C ASP A 189 -32.47 -15.63 9.50
N ASN A 190 -31.37 -16.38 9.58
CA ASN A 190 -30.93 -17.39 8.61
C ASN A 190 -30.98 -16.85 7.16
N GLN A 191 -30.60 -15.59 7.00
CA GLN A 191 -30.53 -14.89 5.72
C GLN A 191 -29.12 -14.98 5.16
N ASN A 192 -29.00 -15.38 3.90
CA ASN A 192 -27.70 -15.52 3.24
C ASN A 192 -27.19 -14.19 2.65
N TYR A 193 -28.01 -13.15 2.57
CA TYR A 193 -27.65 -11.82 2.06
C TYR A 193 -28.66 -10.78 2.57
N VAL A 194 -28.30 -9.50 2.47
CA VAL A 194 -29.21 -8.38 2.70
C VAL A 194 -29.58 -7.65 1.42
N SER A 195 -30.66 -6.88 1.44
CA SER A 195 -30.94 -5.94 0.34
C SER A 195 -29.93 -4.77 0.38
N PRO A 196 -29.46 -4.27 -0.77
CA PRO A 196 -28.71 -3.02 -0.86
C PRO A 196 -29.42 -1.79 -0.24
N ASP A 197 -30.75 -1.82 -0.12
CA ASP A 197 -31.54 -0.76 0.53
C ASP A 197 -31.66 -0.94 2.06
N ASP A 198 -31.16 -2.06 2.61
CA ASP A 198 -31.12 -2.31 4.05
C ASP A 198 -30.37 -1.16 4.76
N ILE A 199 -30.96 -0.69 5.86
CA ILE A 199 -30.45 0.50 6.57
C ILE A 199 -29.09 0.21 7.19
N SER A 200 -28.91 -0.97 7.80
CA SER A 200 -27.65 -1.37 8.42
C SER A 200 -26.55 -1.56 7.37
N TYR A 201 -26.88 -2.14 6.22
CA TYR A 201 -25.94 -2.22 5.11
C TYR A 201 -25.50 -0.84 4.60
N ARG A 202 -26.44 0.06 4.33
CA ARG A 202 -26.11 1.43 3.88
C ARG A 202 -25.28 2.19 4.91
N GLN A 203 -25.62 2.05 6.19
CA GLN A 203 -24.86 2.64 7.29
C GLN A 203 -23.42 2.11 7.31
N LEU A 204 -23.23 0.80 7.11
CA LEU A 204 -21.91 0.17 7.03
C LEU A 204 -21.06 0.75 5.88
N VAL A 205 -21.66 0.97 4.70
CA VAL A 205 -20.99 1.59 3.55
C VAL A 205 -20.61 3.05 3.84
N VAL A 206 -21.49 3.83 4.47
CA VAL A 206 -21.19 5.21 4.88
C VAL A 206 -20.02 5.23 5.87
N LEU A 207 -20.03 4.35 6.87
CA LEU A 207 -18.97 4.25 7.87
C LEU A 207 -17.63 3.81 7.25
N HIS A 208 -17.65 2.94 6.24
CA HIS A 208 -16.46 2.58 5.46
C HIS A 208 -15.84 3.81 4.79
N HIS A 209 -16.64 4.64 4.11
CA HIS A 209 -16.15 5.89 3.52
C HIS A 209 -15.62 6.88 4.56
N GLN A 210 -16.27 6.99 5.72
CA GLN A 210 -15.76 7.83 6.81
C GLN A 210 -14.40 7.35 7.34
N CYS A 211 -14.18 6.03 7.38
CA CYS A 211 -12.88 5.45 7.72
C CYS A 211 -11.81 5.79 6.65
N GLU A 212 -12.17 5.75 5.37
CA GLU A 212 -11.28 6.17 4.28
C GLU A 212 -10.94 7.66 4.36
N ASP A 213 -11.94 8.52 4.64
CA ASP A 213 -11.75 9.95 4.85
C ASP A 213 -10.81 10.25 6.01
N TYR A 214 -10.98 9.55 7.13
CA TYR A 214 -10.09 9.67 8.28
C TYR A 214 -8.63 9.38 7.87
N VAL A 215 -8.38 8.28 7.15
CA VAL A 215 -7.03 7.91 6.72
C VAL A 215 -6.47 8.92 5.72
N ARG A 216 -7.29 9.44 4.80
CA ARG A 216 -6.89 10.52 3.88
C ARG A 216 -6.51 11.79 4.65
N ALA A 217 -7.26 12.16 5.66
CA ALA A 217 -6.95 13.30 6.51
C ALA A 217 -5.66 13.09 7.30
N ALA A 218 -5.44 11.88 7.87
CA ALA A 218 -4.22 11.52 8.57
C ALA A 218 -2.97 11.66 7.68
N PHE A 219 -3.03 11.15 6.44
CA PHE A 219 -1.94 11.34 5.47
C PHE A 219 -1.74 12.81 5.09
N LYS A 220 -2.81 13.59 4.95
CA LYS A 220 -2.68 15.03 4.66
C LYS A 220 -2.04 15.79 5.82
N ASN A 221 -2.35 15.39 7.04
CA ASN A 221 -1.81 15.99 8.26
C ASN A 221 -0.35 15.57 8.52
N SER A 222 0.14 14.49 7.89
CA SER A 222 1.56 14.10 7.96
C SER A 222 2.49 15.19 7.42
N GLU A 223 2.03 15.99 6.44
CA GLU A 223 2.76 17.15 5.93
C GLU A 223 2.99 18.22 7.03
N LYS A 224 2.07 18.33 7.99
CA LYS A 224 2.08 19.39 9.03
C LYS A 224 2.75 18.96 10.33
N TYR A 225 2.48 17.74 10.78
CA TYR A 225 2.95 17.25 12.08
C TYR A 225 4.22 16.39 11.98
N GLY A 226 4.62 16.03 10.76
CA GLY A 226 5.55 14.95 10.52
C GLY A 226 4.92 13.60 10.89
N ILE A 227 5.50 12.51 10.38
CA ILE A 227 5.03 11.15 10.71
C ILE A 227 6.24 10.25 10.89
N SER A 228 6.16 9.35 11.86
CA SER A 228 7.17 8.31 11.99
C SER A 228 6.96 7.26 10.91
N ILE A 229 8.02 6.52 10.56
CA ILE A 229 7.91 5.38 9.63
C ILE A 229 6.87 4.37 10.14
N ARG A 230 6.79 4.19 11.47
CA ARG A 230 5.82 3.29 12.10
C ARG A 230 4.38 3.73 11.84
N VAL A 231 4.06 5.01 12.06
CA VAL A 231 2.71 5.54 11.83
C VAL A 231 2.36 5.49 10.34
N ASN A 232 3.31 5.82 9.46
CA ASN A 232 3.10 5.71 8.02
C ASN A 232 2.78 4.26 7.61
N GLN A 233 3.51 3.27 8.11
CA GLN A 233 3.20 1.86 7.86
C GLN A 233 1.83 1.44 8.44
N SER A 234 1.45 1.94 9.62
CA SER A 234 0.11 1.71 10.18
C SER A 234 -0.99 2.29 9.29
N LEU A 235 -0.86 3.55 8.85
CA LEU A 235 -1.83 4.19 7.94
C LEU A 235 -1.90 3.50 6.57
N LEU A 236 -0.75 3.11 6.01
CA LEU A 236 -0.70 2.37 4.73
C LEU A 236 -1.44 1.03 4.85
N ARG A 237 -1.24 0.34 5.97
CA ARG A 237 -1.90 -0.93 6.23
C ARG A 237 -3.40 -0.76 6.42
N ILE A 238 -3.83 0.25 7.20
CA ILE A 238 -5.25 0.58 7.35
C ILE A 238 -5.87 0.85 5.98
N ARG A 239 -5.21 1.67 5.13
CA ARG A 239 -5.68 1.96 3.77
C ARG A 239 -5.83 0.69 2.92
N GLN A 240 -4.82 -0.18 2.88
CA GLN A 240 -4.89 -1.44 2.13
C GLN A 240 -6.02 -2.35 2.63
N GLN A 241 -6.27 -2.37 3.94
CA GLN A 241 -7.36 -3.16 4.53
C GLN A 241 -8.73 -2.54 4.23
N LEU A 242 -8.85 -1.20 4.23
CA LEU A 242 -10.07 -0.49 3.84
C LEU A 242 -10.38 -0.67 2.34
N GLU A 243 -9.37 -0.58 1.47
CA GLU A 243 -9.52 -0.88 0.03
C GLU A 243 -10.04 -2.32 -0.15
N ARG A 244 -9.47 -3.28 0.60
CA ARG A 244 -9.96 -4.67 0.58
C ARG A 244 -11.40 -4.76 1.07
N LEU A 245 -11.73 -4.07 2.16
CA LEU A 245 -13.07 -4.05 2.73
C LEU A 245 -14.10 -3.50 1.73
N GLY A 246 -13.77 -2.42 0.99
CA GLY A 246 -14.64 -1.85 -0.04
C GLY A 246 -14.94 -2.81 -1.20
N ILE A 247 -14.08 -3.80 -1.46
CA ILE A 247 -14.33 -4.86 -2.45
C ILE A 247 -15.21 -5.98 -1.88
N LEU A 248 -15.13 -6.24 -0.57
CA LEU A 248 -15.82 -7.36 0.07
C LEU A 248 -17.21 -6.99 0.59
N LEU A 249 -17.43 -5.75 1.04
CA LEU A 249 -18.74 -5.30 1.54
C LEU A 249 -19.86 -5.42 0.49
N PRO A 250 -19.68 -5.09 -0.79
CA PRO A 250 -20.70 -5.30 -1.82
C PRO A 250 -21.18 -6.75 -1.91
N LEU A 251 -20.31 -7.72 -1.63
CA LEU A 251 -20.66 -9.14 -1.67
C LEU A 251 -21.59 -9.58 -0.53
N LEU A 252 -21.97 -8.70 0.41
CA LEU A 252 -22.97 -9.01 1.45
C LEU A 252 -24.40 -8.66 1.01
N ALA A 253 -24.57 -7.86 -0.05
CA ALA A 253 -25.86 -7.33 -0.46
C ALA A 253 -26.18 -7.70 -1.92
N ILE A 254 -27.40 -8.17 -2.16
CA ILE A 254 -27.88 -8.58 -3.50
C ILE A 254 -29.31 -8.10 -3.73
N ASN A 255 -29.60 -7.63 -4.95
CA ASN A 255 -30.98 -7.32 -5.37
C ASN A 255 -31.68 -8.51 -6.04
N GLN A 256 -30.96 -9.29 -6.86
CA GLN A 256 -31.52 -10.38 -7.67
C GLN A 256 -30.65 -11.63 -7.68
N ASP A 257 -31.27 -12.80 -7.75
CA ASP A 257 -30.58 -14.10 -7.84
C ASP A 257 -29.59 -14.22 -9.01
N ALA A 258 -29.79 -13.45 -10.10
CA ALA A 258 -28.88 -13.43 -11.24
C ALA A 258 -27.51 -12.79 -10.90
N GLU A 259 -27.46 -11.89 -9.91
CA GLU A 259 -26.23 -11.24 -9.43
C GLU A 259 -25.39 -12.23 -8.60
N ALA A 260 -26.06 -13.12 -7.87
CA ALA A 260 -25.42 -14.12 -7.00
C ALA A 260 -24.34 -14.95 -7.71
N LYS A 261 -24.59 -15.35 -8.98
CA LYS A 261 -23.61 -16.05 -9.81
C LYS A 261 -22.41 -15.17 -10.13
N LYS A 262 -22.66 -13.93 -10.55
CA LYS A 262 -21.62 -12.95 -10.92
C LYS A 262 -20.73 -12.59 -9.74
N ASP A 263 -21.30 -12.40 -8.56
CA ASP A 263 -20.57 -12.11 -7.33
C ASP A 263 -19.68 -13.28 -6.91
N THR A 264 -20.18 -14.51 -7.06
CA THR A 264 -19.39 -15.71 -6.80
C THR A 264 -18.19 -15.82 -7.74
N ILE A 265 -18.39 -15.56 -9.03
CA ILE A 265 -17.31 -15.52 -10.03
C ILE A 265 -16.31 -14.41 -9.68
N THR A 266 -16.80 -13.22 -9.37
CA THR A 266 -16.00 -12.05 -8.99
C THR A 266 -15.15 -12.34 -7.76
N LEU A 267 -15.70 -12.97 -6.72
CA LEU A 267 -14.95 -13.41 -5.55
C LEU A 267 -13.83 -14.41 -5.95
N GLY A 268 -14.13 -15.37 -6.82
CA GLY A 268 -13.14 -16.31 -7.35
C GLY A 268 -11.99 -15.62 -8.08
N LEU A 269 -12.30 -14.65 -8.95
CA LEU A 269 -11.32 -13.84 -9.67
C LEU A 269 -10.47 -12.99 -8.72
N ASN A 270 -11.10 -12.40 -7.70
CA ASN A 270 -10.42 -11.64 -6.66
C ASN A 270 -9.45 -12.54 -5.87
N LEU A 271 -9.85 -13.75 -5.48
CA LEU A 271 -8.98 -14.71 -4.79
C LEU A 271 -7.75 -15.09 -5.61
N ILE A 272 -7.93 -15.35 -6.91
CA ILE A 272 -6.80 -15.60 -7.83
C ILE A 272 -5.88 -14.38 -7.88
N THR A 273 -6.45 -13.19 -8.05
CA THR A 273 -5.72 -11.93 -8.14
C THR A 273 -4.88 -11.64 -6.91
N TYR A 274 -5.48 -11.77 -5.72
CA TYR A 274 -4.80 -11.57 -4.46
C TYR A 274 -3.68 -12.60 -4.25
N ASN A 275 -3.92 -13.86 -4.63
CA ASN A 275 -2.91 -14.90 -4.55
C ASN A 275 -1.69 -14.59 -5.45
N CYS A 276 -1.91 -14.17 -6.69
CA CYS A 276 -0.83 -13.87 -7.63
C CYS A 276 -0.03 -12.61 -7.24
N TYR A 277 -0.67 -11.62 -6.61
CA TYR A 277 -0.01 -10.36 -6.23
C TYR A 277 0.62 -10.34 -4.83
N LYS A 278 0.46 -11.38 -4.01
CA LYS A 278 0.93 -11.39 -2.61
C LYS A 278 2.42 -11.09 -2.41
N ASN A 279 3.27 -11.46 -3.37
CA ASN A 279 4.72 -11.25 -3.33
C ASN A 279 5.20 -10.05 -4.16
N ASN A 280 4.31 -9.09 -4.49
CA ASN A 280 4.68 -7.91 -5.27
C ASN A 280 5.48 -6.90 -4.43
N VAL A 281 6.81 -6.99 -4.52
CA VAL A 281 7.76 -6.07 -3.86
C VAL A 281 7.72 -4.67 -4.47
N ARG A 282 7.55 -4.55 -5.79
CA ARG A 282 7.60 -3.25 -6.48
C ARG A 282 6.46 -2.34 -6.05
N LYS A 283 5.24 -2.89 -5.96
CA LYS A 283 4.07 -2.17 -5.45
C LYS A 283 4.32 -1.67 -4.02
N LEU A 284 4.82 -2.55 -3.15
CA LEU A 284 5.13 -2.22 -1.76
C LEU A 284 6.16 -1.08 -1.62
N VAL A 285 7.28 -1.17 -2.36
CA VAL A 285 8.32 -0.14 -2.31
C VAL A 285 7.80 1.19 -2.84
N ASN A 286 7.08 1.19 -3.96
CA ASN A 286 6.52 2.42 -4.52
C ASN A 286 5.55 3.12 -3.54
N GLU A 287 4.66 2.37 -2.90
CA GLU A 287 3.68 2.92 -1.95
C GLU A 287 4.33 3.46 -0.66
N SER A 288 5.40 2.82 -0.17
CA SER A 288 6.07 3.24 1.08
C SER A 288 7.12 4.33 0.86
N THR A 289 7.92 4.25 -0.21
CA THR A 289 9.04 5.16 -0.45
C THR A 289 8.60 6.54 -0.92
N GLN A 290 7.49 6.65 -1.65
CA GLN A 290 6.97 7.96 -2.10
C GLN A 290 6.69 8.89 -0.93
N LEU A 291 6.05 8.39 0.14
CA LEU A 291 5.66 9.19 1.31
C LEU A 291 6.84 9.52 2.21
N ILE A 292 7.74 8.56 2.47
CA ILE A 292 8.96 8.81 3.27
C ILE A 292 9.89 9.81 2.56
N SER A 293 10.05 9.67 1.24
CA SER A 293 10.87 10.60 0.47
C SER A 293 10.28 12.00 0.51
N TYR A 294 8.94 12.11 0.47
CA TYR A 294 8.23 13.38 0.60
C TYR A 294 8.51 14.07 1.95
N GLU A 295 8.39 13.34 3.06
CA GLU A 295 8.58 13.91 4.41
C GLU A 295 10.02 14.31 4.71
N ILE A 296 10.98 13.46 4.33
CA ILE A 296 12.41 13.79 4.47
C ILE A 296 12.74 15.03 3.63
N THR A 297 12.17 15.12 2.42
CA THR A 297 12.38 16.24 1.51
C THR A 297 11.76 17.53 2.04
N GLN A 298 10.51 17.52 2.51
CA GLN A 298 9.84 18.67 3.12
C GLN A 298 10.59 19.20 4.34
N HIS A 299 10.91 18.32 5.29
CA HIS A 299 11.55 18.70 6.55
C HIS A 299 12.98 19.22 6.34
N THR A 300 13.68 18.71 5.33
CA THR A 300 15.01 19.21 4.91
C THR A 300 14.88 20.51 4.12
N ALA A 301 13.86 20.68 3.27
CA ALA A 301 13.63 21.88 2.47
C ALA A 301 13.34 23.11 3.34
N ASP A 302 12.48 22.99 4.36
CA ASP A 302 12.12 24.11 5.22
C ASP A 302 13.29 24.59 6.11
N THR A 303 14.27 23.72 6.41
CA THR A 303 15.48 24.12 7.15
C THR A 303 16.58 24.73 6.28
N GLY A 304 16.46 24.73 4.94
CA GLY A 304 17.53 25.23 4.07
C GLY A 304 17.10 26.00 2.83
N GLU A 305 15.87 26.53 2.77
CA GLU A 305 15.54 27.62 1.83
C GLU A 305 16.53 28.80 1.93
N HIS A 306 17.10 29.05 3.12
CA HIS A 306 18.13 30.08 3.33
C HIS A 306 19.46 29.84 2.59
N TYR A 307 19.68 28.65 2.01
CA TYR A 307 20.86 28.34 1.19
C TYR A 307 20.62 28.50 -0.31
N ILE A 308 19.38 28.76 -0.75
CA ILE A 308 19.03 28.90 -2.17
C ILE A 308 18.76 30.36 -2.46
N THR A 309 19.69 31.01 -3.14
CA THR A 309 19.61 32.43 -3.46
C THR A 309 18.78 32.65 -4.73
N LYS A 310 17.71 33.43 -4.63
CA LYS A 310 16.79 33.76 -5.72
C LYS A 310 17.18 35.06 -6.44
N ASN A 311 17.90 35.96 -5.75
CA ASN A 311 18.30 37.28 -6.24
C ASN A 311 19.80 37.56 -6.04
N ARG A 312 20.37 38.50 -6.82
CA ARG A 312 21.80 38.89 -6.73
C ARG A 312 22.21 39.39 -5.33
N TRP A 313 21.27 39.97 -4.60
CA TRP A 313 21.50 40.46 -3.24
C TRP A 313 21.59 39.31 -2.21
N GLU A 314 20.77 38.27 -2.39
CA GLU A 314 20.83 37.06 -1.58
C GLU A 314 22.12 36.28 -1.84
N TYR A 315 22.62 36.28 -3.08
CA TYR A 315 23.94 35.72 -3.43
C TYR A 315 25.08 36.38 -2.64
N PHE A 316 25.10 37.71 -2.57
CA PHE A 316 26.09 38.44 -1.77
C PHE A 316 25.97 38.17 -0.27
N ARG A 317 24.73 38.06 0.25
CA ARG A 317 24.48 37.69 1.65
C ARG A 317 25.00 36.27 1.94
N MET A 318 24.73 35.32 1.05
CA MET A 318 25.24 33.95 1.17
C MET A 318 26.77 33.91 1.10
N PHE A 319 27.38 34.70 0.21
CA PHE A 319 28.84 34.81 0.11
C PHE A 319 29.48 35.31 1.41
N TRP A 320 28.88 36.32 2.05
CA TRP A 320 29.38 36.82 3.34
C TRP A 320 29.22 35.80 4.46
N ASN A 321 28.06 35.15 4.54
CA ASN A 321 27.80 34.09 5.51
C ASN A 321 28.73 32.87 5.30
N ALA A 322 29.04 32.53 4.05
CA ALA A 322 29.97 31.45 3.70
C ALA A 322 31.42 31.82 4.01
N SER A 323 31.79 33.07 3.77
CA SER A 323 33.10 33.61 4.15
C SER A 323 33.30 33.58 5.66
N GLY A 324 32.28 33.92 6.45
CA GLY A 324 32.28 33.78 7.91
C GLY A 324 32.48 32.33 8.36
N GLY A 325 31.78 31.39 7.72
CA GLY A 325 31.98 29.96 7.94
C GLY A 325 33.41 29.50 7.61
N GLY A 326 33.96 29.98 6.49
CA GLY A 326 35.35 29.70 6.08
C GLY A 326 36.39 30.23 7.05
N VAL A 327 36.20 31.44 7.58
CA VAL A 327 37.08 32.02 8.62
C VAL A 327 37.05 31.19 9.90
N ILE A 328 35.86 30.79 10.36
CA ILE A 328 35.72 29.93 11.54
C ILE A 328 36.45 28.60 11.31
N VAL A 329 36.26 27.96 10.15
CA VAL A 329 36.96 26.72 9.82
C VAL A 329 38.48 26.91 9.76
N GLY A 330 38.96 28.02 9.19
CA GLY A 330 40.38 28.36 9.20
C GLY A 330 40.96 28.45 10.62
N ILE A 331 40.25 29.11 11.54
CA ILE A 331 40.63 29.19 12.95
C ILE A 331 40.65 27.79 13.59
N LEU A 332 39.63 26.97 13.33
CA LEU A 332 39.57 25.60 13.85
C LEU A 332 40.73 24.72 13.36
N CYS A 333 41.17 24.91 12.10
CA CYS A 333 42.34 24.23 11.56
C CYS A 333 43.62 24.66 12.28
N VAL A 334 43.80 25.95 12.54
CA VAL A 334 44.96 26.45 13.32
C VAL A 334 44.93 25.90 14.74
N ILE A 335 43.79 25.94 15.42
CA ILE A 335 43.62 25.38 16.76
C ILE A 335 43.90 23.87 16.75
N LYS A 336 43.43 23.12 15.75
CA LYS A 336 43.71 21.69 15.61
C LYS A 336 45.21 21.40 15.49
N VAL A 337 45.93 22.19 14.69
CA VAL A 337 47.39 22.06 14.53
C VAL A 337 48.12 22.36 15.85
N LEU A 338 47.66 23.35 16.61
CA LEU A 338 48.22 23.66 17.94
C LEU A 338 47.93 22.56 18.97
N LEU A 339 46.70 22.04 19.00
CA LEU A 339 46.29 20.93 19.86
C LEU A 339 47.09 19.66 19.56
N GLY A 340 47.46 19.42 18.30
CA GLY A 340 48.31 18.29 17.90
C GLY A 340 49.77 18.38 18.34
N LYS A 341 50.22 19.52 18.88
CA LYS A 341 51.56 19.69 19.45
C LYS A 341 51.60 19.49 20.97
N ILE A 342 50.45 19.34 21.62
CA ILE A 342 50.37 19.11 23.06
C ILE A 342 50.68 17.63 23.30
N GLU A 343 51.64 17.31 24.17
CA GLU A 343 51.87 15.91 24.56
C GLU A 343 50.75 15.44 25.49
N THR A 344 49.80 14.66 24.95
CA THR A 344 48.75 13.99 25.73
C THR A 344 48.63 12.53 25.31
N SER A 345 47.91 11.73 26.09
CA SER A 345 47.52 10.38 25.67
C SER A 345 46.68 10.41 24.38
N ALA A 346 46.61 9.27 23.68
CA ALA A 346 45.78 9.12 22.48
C ALA A 346 44.30 9.45 22.73
N PHE A 347 43.80 9.14 23.94
CA PHE A 347 42.46 9.54 24.38
C PHE A 347 42.33 11.07 24.51
N GLY A 348 43.33 11.74 25.08
CA GLY A 348 43.37 13.20 25.19
C GLY A 348 43.30 13.88 23.82
N HIS A 349 44.05 13.40 22.83
CA HIS A 349 43.97 13.93 21.46
C HIS A 349 42.58 13.73 20.84
N ALA A 350 42.01 12.53 20.97
CA ALA A 350 40.67 12.24 20.45
C ALA A 350 39.61 13.15 21.10
N PHE A 351 39.72 13.39 22.41
CA PHE A 351 38.83 14.29 23.15
C PHE A 351 38.97 15.75 22.68
N PHE A 352 40.19 16.30 22.66
CA PHE A 352 40.43 17.69 22.26
C PHE A 352 40.09 17.97 20.79
N TYR A 353 40.33 17.01 19.89
CA TYR A 353 39.90 17.14 18.49
C TYR A 353 38.38 17.09 18.34
N SER A 354 37.70 16.22 19.09
CA SER A 354 36.24 16.15 19.08
C SER A 354 35.61 17.42 19.65
N LEU A 355 36.21 17.98 20.71
CA LEU A 355 35.79 19.24 21.34
C LEU A 355 35.99 20.43 20.40
N ASN A 356 37.15 20.52 19.74
CA ASN A 356 37.42 21.58 18.76
C ASN A 356 36.41 21.52 17.60
N TYR A 357 36.09 20.31 17.13
CA TYR A 357 35.12 20.12 16.06
C TYR A 357 33.69 20.51 16.51
N SER A 358 33.24 20.07 17.69
CA SER A 358 31.89 20.39 18.19
C SER A 358 31.71 21.89 18.43
N LEU A 359 32.68 22.55 19.07
CA LEU A 359 32.69 24.01 19.26
C LEU A 359 32.66 24.76 17.93
N GLY A 360 33.38 24.26 16.93
CA GLY A 360 33.36 24.79 15.59
C GLY A 360 31.98 24.78 14.93
N PHE A 361 31.28 23.65 14.98
CA PHE A 361 29.94 23.54 14.41
C PHE A 361 28.91 24.37 15.19
N ILE A 362 29.02 24.44 16.51
CA ILE A 362 28.17 25.30 17.34
C ILE A 362 28.40 26.77 16.99
N ALA A 363 29.66 27.21 16.85
CA ALA A 363 29.99 28.59 16.48
C ALA A 363 29.42 28.97 15.10
N ILE A 364 29.57 28.08 14.10
CA ILE A 364 28.99 28.29 12.76
C ILE A 364 27.46 28.41 12.84
N TYR A 365 26.81 27.55 13.63
CA TYR A 365 25.35 27.55 13.79
C TYR A 365 24.84 28.81 14.49
N VAL A 366 25.43 29.19 15.63
CA VAL A 366 25.00 30.35 16.44
C VAL A 366 25.23 31.66 15.69
N LEU A 367 26.33 31.77 14.94
CA LEU A 367 26.63 32.96 14.15
C LEU A 367 25.88 33.02 12.81
N GLY A 368 25.04 32.03 12.50
CA GLY A 368 24.28 31.97 11.24
C GLY A 368 25.17 31.86 10.00
N CYS A 369 26.41 31.38 10.16
CA CYS A 369 27.35 31.18 9.07
C CYS A 369 26.99 29.92 8.27
N THR A 370 27.31 29.90 6.99
CA THR A 370 26.92 28.81 6.08
C THR A 370 28.13 27.97 5.68
N LEU A 371 27.99 26.64 5.72
CA LEU A 371 29.03 25.70 5.29
C LEU A 371 28.54 24.90 4.08
N ALA A 372 29.35 24.84 3.01
CA ALA A 372 28.97 24.29 1.71
C ALA A 372 28.64 22.78 1.71
N THR A 373 28.87 22.07 2.81
CA THR A 373 28.67 20.61 2.90
C THR A 373 27.19 20.18 2.91
N LYS A 374 26.24 21.11 3.08
CA LYS A 374 24.79 20.81 3.03
C LYS A 374 24.16 20.96 1.64
N GLN A 375 24.86 21.50 0.65
CA GLN A 375 24.27 21.89 -0.64
C GLN A 375 23.67 20.73 -1.46
N PRO A 376 24.28 19.53 -1.57
CA PRO A 376 23.71 18.44 -2.38
C PRO A 376 22.37 17.91 -1.85
N ALA A 377 22.23 17.75 -0.53
CA ALA A 377 20.99 17.27 0.09
C ALA A 377 19.86 18.30 -0.04
N MET A 378 20.19 19.59 0.12
CA MET A 378 19.24 20.70 0.02
C MET A 378 18.72 20.92 -1.41
N THR A 379 19.61 20.74 -2.39
CA THR A 379 19.29 20.88 -3.81
C THR A 379 18.31 19.81 -4.27
N ALA A 380 18.54 18.56 -3.87
CA ALA A 380 17.63 17.45 -4.13
C ALA A 380 16.24 17.73 -3.53
N ALA A 381 16.19 18.24 -2.29
CA ALA A 381 14.94 18.56 -1.61
C ALA A 381 14.12 19.64 -2.35
N ALA A 382 14.78 20.70 -2.80
CA ALA A 382 14.12 21.78 -3.54
C ALA A 382 13.64 21.35 -4.93
N LEU A 383 14.36 20.46 -5.61
CA LEU A 383 13.98 19.91 -6.92
C LEU A 383 12.69 19.08 -6.86
N VAL A 384 12.57 18.23 -5.85
CA VAL A 384 11.37 17.40 -5.62
C VAL A 384 10.15 18.29 -5.32
N ARG A 385 10.32 19.34 -4.50
CA ARG A 385 9.24 20.32 -4.21
C ARG A 385 8.76 21.05 -5.47
N ALA A 386 9.68 21.41 -6.38
CA ALA A 386 9.33 22.03 -7.66
C ALA A 386 8.55 21.08 -8.58
N LEU A 387 8.96 19.80 -8.64
CA LEU A 387 8.24 18.75 -9.38
C LEU A 387 6.80 18.55 -8.89
N GLU A 388 6.60 18.55 -7.57
CA GLU A 388 5.28 18.34 -7.00
C GLU A 388 4.36 19.55 -7.09
N LYS A 389 4.89 20.77 -6.93
CA LYS A 389 4.11 22.00 -7.19
C LYS A 389 3.59 22.04 -8.63
N GLY A 390 4.38 21.51 -9.57
CA GLY A 390 3.95 21.27 -10.95
C GLY A 390 2.83 20.21 -11.08
N ARG A 391 2.83 19.15 -10.26
CA ARG A 391 1.79 18.09 -10.31
C ARG A 391 0.47 18.47 -9.62
N LYS A 392 0.49 19.20 -8.49
CA LYS A 392 -0.73 19.60 -7.75
C LYS A 392 -1.58 20.65 -8.50
N ASN A 393 -1.04 21.40 -9.46
CA ASN A 393 -1.80 22.29 -10.33
C ASN A 393 -2.40 21.54 -11.53
N HIS A 394 -3.58 20.94 -11.35
CA HIS A 394 -4.32 20.23 -12.41
C HIS A 394 -4.92 21.13 -13.51
N SER A 395 -4.80 22.46 -13.39
CA SER A 395 -5.36 23.44 -14.34
C SER A 395 -4.34 24.06 -15.31
N VAL A 396 -3.09 23.61 -15.30
CA VAL A 396 -2.00 24.17 -16.11
C VAL A 396 -1.51 23.13 -17.13
N ASP A 397 -1.31 23.58 -18.37
CA ASP A 397 -0.84 22.80 -19.52
C ASP A 397 0.48 22.06 -19.21
N GLU A 398 0.67 20.85 -19.74
CA GLU A 398 1.87 20.03 -19.43
C GLU A 398 3.17 20.72 -19.86
N ASP A 399 3.14 21.46 -20.97
CA ASP A 399 4.30 22.21 -21.48
C ASP A 399 4.75 23.34 -20.54
N GLU A 400 3.81 24.01 -19.87
CA GLU A 400 4.12 25.08 -18.93
C GLU A 400 4.69 24.53 -17.60
N LYS A 401 4.29 23.31 -17.21
CA LYS A 401 4.89 22.58 -16.08
C LYS A 401 6.34 22.18 -16.38
N HIS A 402 6.62 21.67 -17.57
CA HIS A 402 7.96 21.31 -17.99
C HIS A 402 8.88 22.55 -18.12
N ARG A 403 8.36 23.68 -18.61
CA ARG A 403 9.13 24.93 -18.70
C ARG A 403 9.48 25.50 -17.32
N THR A 404 8.52 25.51 -16.39
CA THR A 404 8.74 25.98 -15.02
C THR A 404 9.76 25.11 -14.27
N PHE A 405 9.69 23.78 -14.47
CA PHE A 405 10.68 22.86 -13.95
C PHE A 405 12.07 23.07 -14.59
N ALA A 406 12.14 23.24 -15.91
CA ALA A 406 13.39 23.49 -16.63
C ALA A 406 14.05 24.80 -16.19
N GLU A 407 13.29 25.87 -15.98
CA GLU A 407 13.80 27.12 -15.42
C GLU A 407 14.35 26.95 -14.00
N PHE A 408 13.67 26.18 -13.16
CA PHE A 408 14.14 25.89 -11.80
C PHE A 408 15.42 25.02 -11.83
N PHE A 409 15.44 23.97 -12.66
CA PHE A 409 16.60 23.11 -12.86
C PHE A 409 17.81 23.90 -13.38
N ALA A 410 17.60 24.77 -14.36
CA ALA A 410 18.63 25.65 -14.90
C ALA A 410 19.15 26.66 -13.87
N ARG A 411 18.36 27.05 -12.85
CA ARG A 411 18.81 27.93 -11.76
C ARG A 411 19.59 27.18 -10.69
N VAL A 412 19.27 25.91 -10.45
CA VAL A 412 19.94 25.06 -9.47
C VAL A 412 21.34 24.65 -9.92
N PHE A 413 21.52 24.40 -11.23
CA PHE A 413 22.79 23.96 -11.82
C PHE A 413 23.63 25.09 -12.43
N ARG A 414 23.32 26.34 -12.11
CA ARG A 414 24.10 27.54 -12.48
C ARG A 414 24.95 28.00 -11.31
#